data_AF-A0A084JD82-F1
#
_entry.id   AF-A0A084JD82-F1
#
_cell.length_a   1.000
_cell.length_b   1.000
_cell.length_c   1.000
_cell.angle_alpha   90.00
_cell.angle_beta   90.00
_cell.angle_gamma   90.00
#
_symmetry.space_group_name_H-M   'P 1'
#
loop_
_entity.id
_entity.type
_entity.pdbx_description
1 polymer ?
#
loop_
_entity_poly.entity_id
_entity_poly.type
_entity_poly.pdbx_seq_one_letter_code
_entity_poly.pdbx_strand_id
1 'polypeptide(L)'
;MDREKQEYLQEKAINALLFDTSAETMDYKGFSEVCGIDAGDCSRDVFMMLSVIHISGETYDNMKFRRMDCDLIRFSVRNVLLELESSCGKQIVNSLSDNNQLYAIFFMEDEKRLRNEVERIFLEMRSVLEKRMNIYLTLGVSRYTLLLGRKSASEALGALKQRIIYGDSNLYFYEDTGIFSEQKFPVSQIHLLDSYLEKNEIHKIKNLLQEIFSEELMRKYGTPYLRIMWVRILNVILKHYDKKRKASSMEKLLMSFNLPDQIQSASEIQQRITDIIMECVRAEAVNDMNARSKIQMAVRYIQEHYSEDIAINDLAMSYGMSPNYFSSIFKAETSKSAVNYITELKVKKAQELLENSELSVVDIAKRTGYEDSQYFFRVFKKHTGMTPLGYREQNRM
;
A
#
# COMPACT_ATOMS: atom_id res chain seq x y z
N MET A 1 25.56 -5.34 -24.71
CA MET A 1 26.23 -4.15 -25.27
C MET A 1 25.31 -3.36 -26.21
N ASP A 2 24.66 -3.96 -27.22
CA ASP A 2 23.81 -3.17 -28.14
C ASP A 2 22.50 -2.65 -27.50
N ARG A 3 21.85 -3.44 -26.64
CA ARG A 3 20.59 -3.04 -25.98
C ARG A 3 20.75 -1.88 -24.99
N GLU A 4 21.72 -1.95 -24.09
CA GLU A 4 22.01 -0.86 -23.12
C GLU A 4 22.43 0.44 -23.84
N LYS A 5 23.18 0.32 -24.93
CA LYS A 5 23.58 1.46 -25.75
C LYS A 5 22.38 2.09 -26.46
N GLN A 6 21.46 1.26 -26.97
CA GLN A 6 20.22 1.74 -27.58
C GLN A 6 19.29 2.40 -26.56
N GLU A 7 19.14 1.82 -25.36
CA GLU A 7 18.37 2.41 -24.26
C GLU A 7 18.96 3.77 -23.85
N TYR A 8 20.29 3.87 -23.71
CA TYR A 8 20.95 5.15 -23.40
C TYR A 8 20.75 6.21 -24.50
N LEU A 9 20.82 5.82 -25.78
CA LEU A 9 20.58 6.74 -26.89
C LEU A 9 19.14 7.25 -26.91
N GLN A 10 18.18 6.37 -26.63
CA GLN A 10 16.77 6.74 -26.49
C GLN A 10 16.57 7.72 -25.33
N GLU A 11 17.15 7.44 -24.15
CA GLU A 11 17.08 8.33 -22.99
C GLU A 11 17.67 9.70 -23.32
N LYS A 12 18.83 9.74 -23.98
CA LYS A 12 19.47 10.99 -24.42
C LYS A 12 18.61 11.78 -25.39
N ALA A 13 18.02 11.12 -26.40
CA ALA A 13 17.18 11.77 -27.39
C ALA A 13 15.91 12.39 -26.76
N ILE A 14 15.21 11.64 -25.91
CA ILE A 14 14.00 12.14 -25.24
C ILE A 14 14.34 13.25 -24.24
N ASN A 15 15.41 13.12 -23.44
CA ASN A 15 15.81 14.19 -22.52
C ASN A 15 16.18 15.48 -23.28
N ALA A 16 16.87 15.37 -24.43
CA ALA A 16 17.18 16.52 -25.27
C ALA A 16 15.89 17.17 -25.83
N LEU A 17 14.96 16.38 -26.36
CA LEU A 17 13.66 16.86 -26.86
C LEU A 17 12.87 17.65 -25.79
N LEU A 18 12.90 17.18 -24.55
CA LEU A 18 12.11 17.78 -23.46
C LEU A 18 12.75 19.03 -22.86
N PHE A 19 14.08 19.18 -22.91
CA PHE A 19 14.79 20.20 -22.13
C PHE A 19 15.79 21.07 -22.90
N ASP A 20 16.25 20.68 -24.09
CA ASP A 20 17.15 21.51 -24.88
C ASP A 20 16.40 22.69 -25.53
N THR A 21 16.94 23.90 -25.40
CA THR A 21 16.39 25.13 -26.02
C THR A 21 16.34 25.09 -27.54
N SER A 22 17.16 24.26 -28.17
CA SER A 22 17.29 24.16 -29.64
C SER A 22 16.47 23.03 -30.27
N ALA A 23 15.86 22.16 -29.46
CA ALA A 23 15.15 20.98 -29.96
C ALA A 23 13.77 21.35 -30.55
N GLU A 24 13.51 20.86 -31.76
CA GLU A 24 12.19 20.90 -32.38
C GLU A 24 11.22 19.92 -31.70
N THR A 25 9.91 20.16 -31.86
CA THR A 25 8.89 19.22 -31.39
C THR A 25 8.86 17.95 -32.24
N MET A 26 8.47 16.83 -31.64
CA MET A 26 8.44 15.52 -32.28
C MET A 26 7.01 14.99 -32.36
N ASP A 27 6.58 14.58 -33.55
CA ASP A 27 5.30 13.90 -33.74
C ASP A 27 5.39 12.40 -33.36
N TYR A 28 4.27 11.68 -33.43
CA TYR A 28 4.25 10.26 -33.08
C TYR A 28 5.15 9.40 -33.98
N LYS A 29 5.31 9.74 -35.27
CA LYS A 29 6.17 8.98 -36.20
C LYS A 29 7.63 9.09 -35.79
N GLY A 30 8.13 10.31 -35.60
CA GLY A 30 9.50 10.53 -35.12
C GLY A 30 9.72 9.93 -33.72
N PHE A 31 8.73 10.02 -32.84
CA PHE A 31 8.79 9.38 -31.52
C PHE A 31 8.89 7.86 -31.62
N SER A 32 8.11 7.24 -32.50
CA SER A 32 8.11 5.78 -32.70
C SER A 32 9.45 5.30 -33.26
N GLU A 33 10.06 6.04 -34.20
CA GLU A 33 11.39 5.75 -34.73
C GLU A 33 12.46 5.79 -33.64
N VAL A 34 12.47 6.85 -32.82
CA VAL A 34 13.43 7.00 -31.70
C VAL A 34 13.27 5.88 -30.67
N CYS A 35 12.03 5.42 -30.45
CA CYS A 35 11.72 4.41 -29.45
C CYS A 35 11.77 2.97 -29.98
N GLY A 36 11.94 2.77 -31.28
CA GLY A 36 11.86 1.45 -31.91
C GLY A 36 10.48 0.81 -31.80
N ILE A 37 9.41 1.63 -31.79
CA ILE A 37 8.03 1.20 -31.74
C ILE A 37 7.55 1.00 -33.19
N ASP A 38 6.90 -0.12 -33.47
CA ASP A 38 6.22 -0.30 -34.77
C ASP A 38 5.01 0.64 -34.83
N ALA A 39 5.16 1.74 -35.58
CA ALA A 39 4.12 2.74 -35.72
C ALA A 39 2.90 2.22 -36.50
N GLY A 40 3.02 1.11 -37.25
CA GLY A 40 1.99 0.61 -38.16
C GLY A 40 1.54 1.67 -39.20
N ASP A 41 0.45 1.38 -39.91
CA ASP A 41 -0.23 2.37 -40.77
C ASP A 41 -0.99 3.39 -39.90
N CYS A 42 -0.26 4.38 -39.36
CA CYS A 42 -0.84 5.53 -38.66
C CYS A 42 -1.63 6.43 -39.63
N SER A 43 -2.85 6.01 -39.94
CA SER A 43 -3.84 6.78 -40.73
C SER A 43 -4.61 7.80 -39.88
N ARG A 44 -4.48 7.73 -38.55
CA ARG A 44 -5.15 8.59 -37.57
C ARG A 44 -4.13 9.31 -36.68
N ASP A 45 -4.53 10.46 -36.16
CA ASP A 45 -3.75 11.22 -35.20
C ASP A 45 -3.59 10.43 -33.89
N VAL A 46 -2.35 10.29 -33.43
CA VAL A 46 -2.02 9.65 -32.16
C VAL A 46 -1.71 10.73 -31.13
N PHE A 47 -2.53 10.80 -30.08
CA PHE A 47 -2.36 11.74 -28.98
C PHE A 47 -1.33 11.20 -27.99
N MET A 48 -0.48 12.09 -27.49
CA MET A 48 0.53 11.81 -26.48
C MET A 48 0.29 12.63 -25.21
N MET A 49 0.58 12.05 -24.05
CA MET A 49 0.69 12.74 -22.77
C MET A 49 2.05 12.41 -22.15
N LEU A 50 2.76 13.46 -21.72
CA LEU A 50 4.00 13.31 -20.97
C LEU A 50 3.70 13.34 -19.47
N SER A 51 4.22 12.36 -18.75
CA SER A 51 4.23 12.33 -17.30
C SER A 51 5.65 12.42 -16.77
N VAL A 52 5.86 13.32 -15.81
CA VAL A 52 7.03 13.31 -14.93
C VAL A 52 6.66 12.49 -13.70
N ILE A 53 7.33 11.36 -13.54
CA ILE A 53 7.24 10.49 -12.37
C ILE A 53 8.33 10.91 -11.40
N HIS A 54 7.96 11.27 -10.18
CA HIS A 54 8.84 11.66 -9.10
C HIS A 54 8.80 10.63 -7.98
N ILE A 55 9.97 10.15 -7.56
CA ILE A 55 10.13 9.25 -6.42
C ILE A 55 10.13 10.10 -5.15
N SER A 56 9.11 9.92 -4.31
CA SER A 56 8.95 10.70 -3.07
C SER A 56 10.03 10.37 -2.04
N GLY A 57 10.40 11.37 -1.23
CA GLY A 57 11.39 11.22 -0.16
C GLY A 57 11.07 10.11 0.85
N GLU A 58 9.79 9.89 1.12
CA GLU A 58 9.26 8.83 2.00
C GLU A 58 9.75 7.41 1.61
N THR A 59 10.12 7.21 0.34
CA THR A 59 10.72 5.95 -0.15
C THR A 59 12.02 5.64 0.59
N TYR A 60 12.80 6.66 0.92
CA TYR A 60 14.11 6.54 1.57
C TYR A 60 14.02 6.57 3.10
N ASP A 61 12.99 7.22 3.66
CA ASP A 61 12.85 7.41 5.11
C ASP A 61 12.53 6.10 5.86
N ASN A 62 11.93 5.13 5.17
CA ASN A 62 11.55 3.84 5.73
C ASN A 62 12.71 2.83 5.88
N MET A 63 13.97 3.26 5.69
CA MET A 63 15.21 2.47 5.80
C MET A 63 15.33 1.21 4.93
N LYS A 64 14.32 0.87 4.11
CA LYS A 64 14.39 -0.21 3.10
C LYS A 64 15.34 0.13 1.95
N PHE A 65 15.41 1.40 1.57
CA PHE A 65 16.31 1.90 0.53
C PHE A 65 17.17 3.03 1.07
N ARG A 66 18.43 3.05 0.67
CA ARG A 66 19.32 4.19 0.82
C ARG A 66 19.19 5.07 -0.41
N ARG A 67 19.54 6.36 -0.29
CA ARG A 67 19.56 7.29 -1.45
C ARG A 67 20.46 6.82 -2.60
N MET A 68 21.43 5.94 -2.31
CA MET A 68 22.31 5.33 -3.32
C MET A 68 21.61 4.26 -4.17
N ASP A 69 20.42 3.79 -3.77
CA ASP A 69 19.67 2.75 -4.48
C ASP A 69 18.73 3.35 -5.55
N CYS A 70 18.93 4.61 -5.95
CA CYS A 70 18.06 5.32 -6.88
C CYS A 70 17.92 4.61 -8.23
N ASP A 71 18.99 4.00 -8.74
CA ASP A 71 18.97 3.28 -10.02
C ASP A 71 18.16 1.98 -9.93
N LEU A 72 18.21 1.30 -8.79
CA LEU A 72 17.37 0.13 -8.52
C LEU A 72 15.89 0.50 -8.43
N ILE A 73 15.58 1.63 -7.78
CA ILE A 73 14.21 2.14 -7.67
C ILE A 73 13.69 2.51 -9.06
N ARG A 74 14.47 3.25 -9.85
CA ARG A 74 14.13 3.61 -11.24
C ARG A 74 13.90 2.39 -12.12
N PHE A 75 14.77 1.38 -12.02
CA PHE A 75 14.60 0.11 -12.71
C PHE A 75 13.29 -0.58 -12.30
N SER A 76 12.97 -0.59 -11.01
CA SER A 76 11.73 -1.17 -10.50
C SER A 76 10.48 -0.44 -11.01
N VAL A 77 10.49 0.90 -10.98
CA VAL A 77 9.39 1.73 -11.50
C VAL A 77 9.19 1.51 -13.00
N ARG A 78 10.29 1.48 -13.78
CA ARG A 78 10.27 1.21 -15.22
C ARG A 78 9.68 -0.16 -15.54
N ASN A 79 10.15 -1.21 -14.87
CA ASN A 79 9.66 -2.56 -15.13
C ASN A 79 8.18 -2.70 -14.80
N VAL A 80 7.76 -2.20 -13.63
CA VAL A 80 6.34 -2.23 -13.25
C VAL A 80 5.50 -1.52 -14.31
N LEU A 81 5.87 -0.30 -14.72
CA LEU A 81 5.10 0.41 -15.74
C LEU A 81 4.99 -0.38 -17.05
N LEU A 82 6.10 -0.94 -17.54
CA LEU A 82 6.15 -1.65 -18.82
C LEU A 82 5.39 -3.00 -18.77
N GLU A 83 5.37 -3.68 -17.63
CA GLU A 83 4.71 -4.98 -17.45
C GLU A 83 3.18 -4.88 -17.24
N LEU A 84 2.64 -3.74 -16.82
CA LEU A 84 1.19 -3.59 -16.65
C LEU A 84 0.44 -3.83 -17.96
N GLU A 85 -0.77 -4.36 -17.93
CA GLU A 85 -1.59 -4.44 -19.14
C GLU A 85 -2.30 -3.10 -19.39
N SER A 86 -2.16 -2.55 -20.61
CA SER A 86 -2.79 -1.28 -20.96
C SER A 86 -3.32 -1.25 -22.38
N SER A 87 -4.40 -0.49 -22.58
CA SER A 87 -4.92 -0.26 -23.93
C SER A 87 -4.23 0.93 -24.62
N CYS A 88 -3.55 1.81 -23.86
CA CYS A 88 -2.61 2.77 -24.43
C CYS A 88 -1.21 2.17 -24.58
N GLY A 89 -0.47 2.70 -25.55
CA GLY A 89 0.96 2.52 -25.61
C GLY A 89 1.66 3.36 -24.56
N LYS A 90 2.82 2.88 -24.11
CA LYS A 90 3.60 3.50 -23.04
C LYS A 90 5.08 3.34 -23.30
N GLN A 91 5.82 4.40 -23.01
CA GLN A 91 7.28 4.41 -23.02
C GLN A 91 7.77 5.09 -21.75
N ILE A 92 8.93 4.70 -21.24
CA ILE A 92 9.55 5.35 -20.09
C ILE A 92 11.06 5.47 -20.27
N VAL A 93 11.60 6.60 -19.85
CA VAL A 93 13.02 6.91 -19.84
C VAL A 93 13.44 7.54 -18.52
N ASN A 94 14.69 7.33 -18.12
CA ASN A 94 15.25 8.00 -16.95
C ASN A 94 15.47 9.49 -17.23
N SER A 95 15.29 10.32 -16.20
CA SER A 95 15.80 11.68 -16.24
C SER A 95 17.32 11.68 -16.12
N LEU A 96 17.98 12.37 -17.05
CA LEU A 96 19.43 12.57 -17.00
C LEU A 96 19.84 13.75 -16.09
N SER A 97 18.87 14.55 -15.62
CA SER A 97 19.11 15.74 -14.80
C SER A 97 18.71 15.57 -13.33
N ASP A 98 17.76 14.68 -13.02
CA ASP A 98 17.30 14.45 -11.64
C ASP A 98 17.14 12.96 -11.33
N ASN A 99 17.96 12.46 -10.40
CA ASN A 99 17.99 11.05 -9.98
C ASN A 99 16.68 10.52 -9.36
N ASN A 100 15.77 11.40 -8.95
CA ASN A 100 14.45 11.02 -8.43
C ASN A 100 13.34 11.17 -9.47
N GLN A 101 13.66 11.40 -10.73
CA GLN A 101 12.67 11.56 -11.79
C GLN A 101 12.84 10.56 -12.94
N LEU A 102 11.70 10.16 -13.51
CA LEU A 102 11.57 9.45 -14.78
C LEU A 102 10.53 10.17 -15.64
N TYR A 103 10.60 9.98 -16.95
CA TYR A 103 9.63 10.51 -17.90
C TYR A 103 8.89 9.35 -18.56
N ALA A 104 7.57 9.31 -18.38
CA ALA A 104 6.70 8.37 -19.08
C ALA A 104 5.92 9.10 -20.18
N ILE A 105 5.84 8.50 -21.36
CA ILE A 105 5.03 8.97 -22.48
C ILE A 105 3.94 7.95 -22.71
N PHE A 106 2.69 8.39 -22.61
CA PHE A 106 1.51 7.58 -22.90
C PHE A 106 0.90 8.02 -24.22
N PHE A 107 0.46 7.08 -25.05
CA PHE A 107 -0.06 7.41 -26.37
C PHE A 107 -1.22 6.51 -26.81
N MET A 108 -2.21 7.10 -27.49
CA MET A 108 -3.40 6.42 -28.02
C MET A 108 -4.09 7.30 -29.08
N GLU A 109 -4.88 6.70 -29.98
CA GLU A 109 -5.76 7.43 -30.91
C GLU A 109 -6.94 8.15 -30.21
N ASP A 110 -7.38 7.69 -29.04
CA ASP A 110 -8.53 8.26 -28.32
C ASP A 110 -8.06 9.11 -27.12
N GLU A 111 -8.21 10.43 -27.26
CA GLU A 111 -7.86 11.43 -26.25
C GLU A 111 -8.55 11.18 -24.88
N LYS A 112 -9.87 10.93 -24.90
CA LYS A 112 -10.65 10.78 -23.65
C LYS A 112 -10.23 9.51 -22.92
N ARG A 113 -10.03 8.44 -23.67
CA ARG A 113 -9.60 7.15 -23.11
C ARG A 113 -8.16 7.20 -22.61
N LEU A 114 -7.28 7.98 -23.24
CA LEU A 114 -5.88 8.11 -22.81
C LEU A 114 -5.77 8.60 -21.36
N ARG A 115 -6.52 9.64 -20.98
CA ARG A 115 -6.51 10.13 -19.59
C ARG A 115 -6.99 9.06 -18.59
N ASN A 116 -8.04 8.32 -18.94
CA ASN A 116 -8.58 7.22 -18.11
C ASN A 116 -7.52 6.12 -17.91
N GLU A 117 -6.79 5.76 -18.97
CA GLU A 117 -5.71 4.77 -18.88
C GLU A 117 -4.55 5.25 -17.98
N VAL A 118 -4.16 6.53 -18.08
CA VAL A 118 -3.09 7.09 -17.22
C VAL A 118 -3.49 7.04 -15.75
N GLU A 119 -4.75 7.36 -15.41
CA GLU A 119 -5.27 7.24 -14.05
C GLU A 119 -5.27 5.79 -13.56
N ARG A 120 -5.71 4.83 -14.40
CA ARG A 120 -5.68 3.40 -14.05
C ARG A 120 -4.25 2.92 -13.82
N ILE A 121 -3.34 3.21 -14.75
CA ILE A 121 -1.92 2.83 -14.67
C ILE A 121 -1.30 3.40 -13.39
N PHE A 122 -1.58 4.65 -13.04
CA PHE A 122 -1.08 5.24 -11.80
C PHE A 122 -1.54 4.44 -10.56
N LEU A 123 -2.84 4.13 -10.46
CA LEU A 123 -3.39 3.38 -9.33
C LEU A 123 -2.82 1.95 -9.24
N GLU A 124 -2.63 1.28 -10.39
CA GLU A 124 -2.02 -0.05 -10.47
C GLU A 124 -0.53 -0.03 -10.09
N MET A 125 0.25 0.88 -10.69
CA MET A 125 1.66 1.09 -10.36
C MET A 125 1.83 1.32 -8.86
N ARG A 126 1.00 2.19 -8.30
CA ARG A 126 1.01 2.49 -6.87
C ARG A 126 0.74 1.25 -6.03
N SER A 127 -0.30 0.47 -6.35
CA SER A 127 -0.63 -0.75 -5.61
C SER A 127 0.53 -1.75 -5.62
N VAL A 128 1.30 -1.85 -6.70
CA VAL A 128 2.46 -2.74 -6.77
C VAL A 128 3.67 -2.16 -6.03
N LEU A 129 4.03 -0.91 -6.33
CA LEU A 129 5.26 -0.24 -5.88
C LEU A 129 5.22 0.11 -4.39
N GLU A 130 4.11 0.67 -3.89
CA GLU A 130 4.00 1.00 -2.47
C GLU A 130 3.91 -0.28 -1.63
N LYS A 131 3.14 -1.29 -2.07
CA LYS A 131 2.91 -2.50 -1.28
C LYS A 131 4.13 -3.40 -1.19
N ARG A 132 4.66 -3.80 -2.36
CA ARG A 132 5.72 -4.82 -2.43
C ARG A 132 7.08 -4.22 -2.15
N MET A 133 7.26 -2.98 -2.59
CA MET A 133 8.56 -2.34 -2.61
C MET A 133 8.63 -1.10 -1.72
N ASN A 134 7.54 -0.57 -1.17
CA ASN A 134 7.59 0.64 -0.32
C ASN A 134 8.20 1.85 -1.07
N ILE A 135 7.91 1.93 -2.37
CA ILE A 135 8.28 3.03 -3.28
C ILE A 135 7.04 3.89 -3.50
N TYR A 136 7.16 5.19 -3.23
CA TYR A 136 6.08 6.16 -3.30
C TYR A 136 6.28 7.11 -4.47
N LEU A 137 5.22 7.34 -5.28
CA LEU A 137 5.33 8.08 -6.52
C LEU A 137 4.38 9.29 -6.63
N THR A 138 5.01 10.43 -6.90
CA THR A 138 4.60 11.70 -7.50
C THR A 138 4.33 11.74 -9.01
N LEU A 139 3.12 11.75 -9.58
CA LEU A 139 2.97 11.95 -11.04
C LEU A 139 2.43 13.35 -11.39
N GLY A 140 3.14 14.08 -12.25
CA GLY A 140 2.65 15.26 -12.93
C GLY A 140 2.51 15.00 -14.43
N VAL A 141 1.36 15.31 -15.03
CA VAL A 141 1.04 14.96 -16.42
C VAL A 141 0.69 16.21 -17.23
N SER A 142 1.20 16.31 -18.45
CA SER A 142 0.88 17.38 -19.40
C SER A 142 -0.54 17.29 -19.93
N ARG A 143 -0.96 18.27 -20.75
CA ARG A 143 -2.13 18.09 -21.62
C ARG A 143 -1.83 17.11 -22.75
N TYR A 144 -2.88 16.70 -23.46
CA TYR A 144 -2.76 16.01 -24.73
C TYR A 144 -1.97 16.87 -25.74
N THR A 145 -1.15 16.20 -26.54
CA THR A 145 -0.42 16.84 -27.64
C THR A 145 -0.21 15.86 -28.79
N LEU A 146 -0.20 16.38 -30.01
CA LEU A 146 0.27 15.65 -31.19
C LEU A 146 1.79 15.81 -31.37
N LEU A 147 2.37 16.81 -30.70
CA LEU A 147 3.76 17.22 -30.82
C LEU A 147 4.40 17.23 -29.42
N LEU A 148 5.23 16.24 -29.15
CA LEU A 148 5.99 16.12 -27.90
C LEU A 148 7.16 17.11 -27.90
N GLY A 149 7.43 17.74 -26.77
CA GLY A 149 8.56 18.66 -26.63
C GLY A 149 8.56 19.43 -25.33
N ARG A 150 9.27 20.57 -25.32
CA ARG A 150 9.46 21.41 -24.11
C ARG A 150 8.17 21.90 -23.49
N LYS A 151 7.13 22.18 -24.29
CA LYS A 151 5.82 22.59 -23.78
C LYS A 151 5.25 21.50 -22.88
N SER A 152 5.19 20.27 -23.36
CA SER A 152 4.71 19.11 -22.58
C SER A 152 5.52 18.90 -21.31
N ALA A 153 6.85 19.05 -21.38
CA ALA A 153 7.74 18.96 -20.21
C ALA A 153 7.43 20.04 -19.17
N SER A 154 7.26 21.28 -19.61
CA SER A 154 6.91 22.41 -18.75
C SER A 154 5.54 22.23 -18.09
N GLU A 155 4.54 21.77 -18.84
CA GLU A 155 3.21 21.47 -18.32
C GLU A 155 3.25 20.35 -17.27
N ALA A 156 3.90 19.22 -17.58
CA ALA A 156 4.00 18.09 -16.66
C ALA A 156 4.77 18.44 -15.37
N LEU A 157 5.86 19.19 -15.47
CA LEU A 157 6.58 19.72 -14.31
C LEU A 157 5.76 20.73 -13.51
N GLY A 158 4.99 21.58 -14.19
CA GLY A 158 4.06 22.53 -13.57
C GLY A 158 2.96 21.82 -12.76
N ALA A 159 2.42 20.73 -13.30
CA ALA A 159 1.48 19.87 -12.60
C ALA A 159 2.14 19.16 -11.41
N LEU A 160 3.35 18.62 -11.58
CA LEU A 160 4.09 17.93 -10.52
C LEU A 160 4.38 18.86 -9.32
N LYS A 161 4.60 20.17 -9.54
CA LYS A 161 4.82 21.16 -8.47
C LYS A 161 3.64 21.28 -7.50
N GLN A 162 2.42 20.90 -7.91
CA GLN A 162 1.24 20.91 -7.03
C GLN A 162 1.42 20.01 -5.80
N ARG A 163 2.27 18.98 -5.87
CA ARG A 163 2.59 18.10 -4.73
C ARG A 163 3.10 18.83 -3.48
N ILE A 164 3.78 19.97 -3.68
CA ILE A 164 4.35 20.78 -2.59
C ILE A 164 3.23 21.35 -1.70
N ILE A 165 2.08 21.66 -2.29
CA ILE A 165 0.94 22.28 -1.60
C ILE A 165 -0.13 21.23 -1.26
N TYR A 166 -0.39 20.32 -2.20
CA TYR A 166 -1.56 19.44 -2.18
C TYR A 166 -1.25 17.97 -1.84
N GLY A 167 0.02 17.67 -1.53
CA GLY A 167 0.50 16.38 -1.01
C GLY A 167 1.20 15.50 -2.05
N ASP A 168 2.13 14.67 -1.56
CA ASP A 168 2.84 13.65 -2.34
C ASP A 168 2.01 12.37 -2.56
N SER A 169 2.56 11.45 -3.34
CA SER A 169 1.99 10.13 -3.66
C SER A 169 0.66 10.22 -4.40
N ASN A 170 0.49 11.23 -5.26
CA ASN A 170 -0.73 11.56 -5.98
C ASN A 170 -0.48 11.76 -7.49
N LEU A 171 -1.58 11.88 -8.25
CA LEU A 171 -1.58 12.18 -9.67
C LEU A 171 -2.11 13.60 -9.92
N TYR A 172 -1.37 14.39 -10.70
CA TYR A 172 -1.68 15.77 -11.02
C TYR A 172 -1.67 15.99 -12.54
N PHE A 173 -2.80 16.37 -13.12
CA PHE A 173 -2.87 16.79 -14.52
C PHE A 173 -2.73 18.29 -14.65
N TYR A 174 -2.01 18.74 -15.69
CA TYR A 174 -1.80 20.17 -15.92
C TYR A 174 -3.09 20.91 -16.25
N GLU A 175 -4.02 20.28 -16.96
CA GLU A 175 -5.35 20.86 -17.23
C GLU A 175 -6.17 21.14 -15.97
N ASP A 176 -5.93 20.39 -14.90
CA ASP A 176 -6.62 20.54 -13.61
C ASP A 176 -5.96 21.61 -12.72
N THR A 177 -4.82 22.18 -13.11
CA THR A 177 -4.08 23.17 -12.29
C THR A 177 -4.89 24.41 -11.92
N GLY A 178 -5.87 24.78 -12.75
CA GLY A 178 -6.80 25.87 -12.43
C GLY A 178 -7.60 25.62 -11.15
N ILE A 179 -8.00 24.37 -10.89
CA ILE A 179 -8.76 23.98 -9.69
C ILE A 179 -7.94 24.18 -8.42
N PHE A 180 -6.64 23.90 -8.51
CA PHE A 180 -5.67 24.06 -7.43
C PHE A 180 -5.22 25.51 -7.21
N SER A 181 -5.62 26.47 -8.06
CA SER A 181 -5.22 27.87 -7.89
C SER A 181 -6.08 28.62 -6.85
N GLU A 182 -7.20 28.03 -6.42
CA GLU A 182 -8.13 28.65 -5.47
C GLU A 182 -7.94 28.11 -4.05
N GLN A 183 -7.82 29.00 -3.06
CA GLN A 183 -7.54 28.71 -1.63
C GLN A 183 -8.55 27.80 -0.88
N LYS A 184 -9.51 27.14 -1.55
CA LYS A 184 -10.55 26.29 -0.95
C LYS A 184 -10.53 24.83 -1.42
N PHE A 185 -9.42 24.32 -1.96
CA PHE A 185 -9.34 22.88 -2.27
C PHE A 185 -9.26 22.06 -0.95
N PRO A 186 -10.06 21.00 -0.77
CA PRO A 186 -10.25 20.35 0.52
C PRO A 186 -9.13 19.34 0.89
N VAL A 187 -7.93 19.86 1.11
CA VAL A 187 -6.76 19.05 1.49
C VAL A 187 -6.92 18.47 2.90
N SER A 188 -7.39 19.29 3.85
CA SER A 188 -7.59 18.86 5.23
C SER A 188 -8.63 17.75 5.34
N GLN A 189 -9.70 17.80 4.54
CA GLN A 189 -10.70 16.75 4.47
C GLN A 189 -10.10 15.42 3.98
N ILE A 190 -9.19 15.43 2.99
CA ILE A 190 -8.50 14.20 2.57
C ILE A 190 -7.64 13.62 3.71
N HIS A 191 -6.93 14.45 4.47
CA HIS A 191 -6.17 13.98 5.63
C HIS A 191 -7.07 13.45 6.77
N LEU A 192 -8.22 14.10 7.00
CA LEU A 192 -9.22 13.59 7.95
C LEU A 192 -9.79 12.25 7.51
N LEU A 193 -10.02 12.06 6.21
CA LEU A 193 -10.48 10.79 5.66
C LEU A 193 -9.48 9.67 5.93
N ASP A 194 -8.17 9.93 5.72
CA ASP A 194 -7.08 9.01 6.07
C ASP A 194 -7.18 8.60 7.55
N SER A 195 -7.31 9.58 8.46
CA SER A 195 -7.41 9.31 9.91
C SER A 195 -8.68 8.53 10.31
N TYR A 196 -9.82 8.85 9.70
CA TYR A 196 -11.08 8.17 10.00
C TYR A 196 -11.12 6.75 9.46
N LEU A 197 -10.47 6.48 8.33
CA LEU A 197 -10.27 5.12 7.81
C LEU A 197 -9.38 4.30 8.73
N GLU A 198 -8.29 4.85 9.27
CA GLU A 198 -7.44 4.13 10.24
C GLU A 198 -8.20 3.71 11.50
N LYS A 199 -9.13 4.56 11.95
CA LYS A 199 -9.92 4.36 13.18
C LYS A 199 -11.26 3.67 12.92
N ASN A 200 -11.58 3.30 11.68
CA ASN A 200 -12.85 2.72 11.27
C ASN A 200 -14.09 3.55 11.71
N GLU A 201 -13.99 4.89 11.69
CA GLU A 201 -15.06 5.80 12.12
C GLU A 201 -16.09 6.08 10.99
N ILE A 202 -16.84 5.04 10.59
CA ILE A 202 -17.76 5.05 9.42
C ILE A 202 -18.67 6.28 9.36
N HIS A 203 -19.26 6.69 10.49
CA HIS A 203 -20.20 7.82 10.53
C HIS A 203 -19.50 9.13 10.16
N LYS A 204 -18.26 9.35 10.65
CA LYS A 204 -17.48 10.53 10.31
C LYS A 204 -17.01 10.51 8.85
N ILE A 205 -16.64 9.33 8.33
CA ILE A 205 -16.33 9.14 6.91
C ILE A 205 -17.52 9.57 6.04
N LYS A 206 -18.74 9.09 6.34
CA LYS A 206 -19.94 9.44 5.55
C LYS A 206 -20.20 10.93 5.53
N ASN A 207 -20.12 11.59 6.68
CA ASN A 207 -20.31 13.05 6.78
C ASN A 207 -19.24 13.82 6.00
N LEU A 208 -17.99 13.36 6.07
CA LEU A 208 -16.88 13.98 5.35
C LEU A 208 -17.01 13.82 3.83
N LEU A 209 -17.50 12.67 3.36
CA LEU A 209 -17.81 12.47 1.95
C LEU A 209 -18.97 13.39 1.49
N GLN A 210 -19.98 13.63 2.32
CA GLN A 210 -21.03 14.62 2.02
C GLN A 210 -20.46 16.03 1.87
N GLU A 211 -19.49 16.40 2.70
CA GLU A 211 -18.82 17.70 2.64
C GLU A 211 -17.98 17.83 1.36
N ILE A 212 -17.16 16.82 1.06
CA ILE A 212 -16.30 16.76 -0.14
C ILE A 212 -17.15 16.84 -1.42
N PHE A 213 -18.26 16.10 -1.47
CA PHE A 213 -19.14 16.06 -2.64
C PHE A 213 -20.33 17.03 -2.55
N SER A 214 -20.20 18.10 -1.77
CA SER A 214 -21.24 19.12 -1.59
C SER A 214 -21.52 19.89 -2.89
N GLU A 215 -22.79 20.30 -3.07
CA GLU A 215 -23.21 21.08 -4.24
C GLU A 215 -22.42 22.39 -4.41
N GLU A 216 -22.01 23.03 -3.32
CA GLU A 216 -21.21 24.26 -3.35
C GLU A 216 -19.87 24.03 -4.08
N LEU A 217 -19.14 22.98 -3.70
CA LEU A 217 -17.86 22.63 -4.31
C LEU A 217 -18.05 22.15 -5.76
N MET A 218 -19.13 21.43 -6.04
CA MET A 218 -19.45 20.99 -7.40
C MET A 218 -19.72 22.16 -8.34
N ARG A 219 -20.52 23.14 -7.91
CA ARG A 219 -20.79 24.33 -8.73
C ARG A 219 -19.55 25.19 -8.92
N LYS A 220 -18.69 25.23 -7.92
CA LYS A 220 -17.46 26.04 -7.95
C LYS A 220 -16.40 25.47 -8.89
N TYR A 221 -16.17 24.16 -8.85
CA TYR A 221 -15.04 23.53 -9.55
C TYR A 221 -15.44 22.64 -10.74
N GLY A 222 -16.73 22.35 -10.90
CA GLY A 222 -17.25 21.56 -12.01
C GLY A 222 -16.88 20.08 -11.95
N THR A 223 -17.01 19.40 -13.10
CA THR A 223 -16.77 17.96 -13.23
C THR A 223 -15.31 17.52 -13.03
N PRO A 224 -14.25 18.30 -13.34
CA PRO A 224 -12.89 17.82 -13.12
C PRO A 224 -12.56 17.67 -11.62
N TYR A 225 -13.23 18.43 -10.75
CA TYR A 225 -13.13 18.23 -9.30
C TYR A 225 -13.58 16.84 -8.86
N LEU A 226 -14.73 16.36 -9.38
CA LEU A 226 -15.22 15.02 -9.06
C LEU A 226 -14.20 13.95 -9.39
N ARG A 227 -13.56 14.09 -10.56
CA ARG A 227 -12.54 13.17 -11.03
C ARG A 227 -11.28 13.20 -10.15
N ILE A 228 -10.78 14.39 -9.81
CA ILE A 228 -9.64 14.55 -8.90
C ILE A 228 -9.96 13.93 -7.53
N MET A 229 -11.14 14.22 -6.96
CA MET A 229 -11.53 13.70 -5.65
C MET A 229 -11.74 12.19 -5.68
N TRP A 230 -12.31 11.65 -6.76
CA TRP A 230 -12.40 10.21 -6.97
C TRP A 230 -11.03 9.55 -6.90
N VAL A 231 -10.08 9.99 -7.73
CA VAL A 231 -8.73 9.43 -7.76
C VAL A 231 -8.06 9.57 -6.39
N ARG A 232 -8.15 10.74 -5.74
CA ARG A 232 -7.56 10.96 -4.41
C ARG A 232 -8.17 10.09 -3.32
N ILE A 233 -9.49 9.96 -3.28
CA ILE A 233 -10.17 9.15 -2.27
C ILE A 233 -9.87 7.67 -2.50
N LEU A 234 -9.90 7.20 -3.75
CA LEU A 234 -9.43 5.86 -4.07
C LEU A 234 -7.99 5.67 -3.65
N ASN A 235 -7.14 6.67 -3.86
CA ASN A 235 -5.76 6.65 -3.38
C ASN A 235 -5.70 6.39 -1.86
N VAL A 236 -6.46 7.15 -1.07
CA VAL A 236 -6.51 6.95 0.39
C VAL A 236 -7.10 5.57 0.75
N ILE A 237 -8.17 5.13 0.09
CA ILE A 237 -8.78 3.82 0.36
C ILE A 237 -7.80 2.69 0.07
N LEU A 238 -7.11 2.73 -1.09
CA LEU A 238 -6.09 1.75 -1.46
C LEU A 238 -4.97 1.71 -0.43
N LYS A 239 -4.54 2.86 0.12
CA LYS A 239 -3.55 2.93 1.20
C LYS A 239 -3.95 2.11 2.44
N HIS A 240 -5.24 2.14 2.80
CA HIS A 240 -5.76 1.44 3.98
C HIS A 240 -6.15 -0.01 3.71
N TYR A 241 -6.73 -0.27 2.54
CA TYR A 241 -7.15 -1.61 2.16
C TYR A 241 -5.96 -2.58 2.06
N ASP A 242 -4.82 -2.09 1.59
CA ASP A 242 -3.66 -2.94 1.28
C ASP A 242 -2.80 -3.30 2.50
N LYS A 243 -2.92 -2.58 3.62
CA LYS A 243 -2.18 -2.87 4.86
C LYS A 243 -2.66 -4.15 5.58
N LYS A 244 -3.84 -4.69 5.25
CA LYS A 244 -4.48 -5.79 6.01
C LYS A 244 -5.02 -6.98 5.17
N ARG A 245 -4.88 -7.01 3.82
CA ARG A 245 -5.53 -8.05 2.96
C ARG A 245 -4.66 -8.62 1.81
N LYS A 246 -5.13 -9.75 1.24
CA LYS A 246 -4.61 -10.41 0.01
C LYS A 246 -4.96 -9.59 -1.25
N ALA A 247 -4.02 -9.55 -2.21
CA ALA A 247 -4.04 -8.73 -3.42
C ALA A 247 -5.23 -8.98 -4.39
N SER A 248 -5.85 -10.16 -4.37
CA SER A 248 -6.84 -10.59 -5.38
C SER A 248 -8.19 -9.85 -5.35
N SER A 249 -8.56 -9.21 -4.23
CA SER A 249 -9.75 -8.36 -4.16
C SER A 249 -9.49 -6.94 -4.68
N MET A 250 -8.22 -6.52 -4.70
CA MET A 250 -7.79 -5.20 -5.15
C MET A 250 -7.91 -5.04 -6.66
N GLU A 251 -7.51 -6.06 -7.42
CA GLU A 251 -7.59 -6.07 -8.88
C GLU A 251 -9.03 -5.97 -9.39
N LYS A 252 -9.99 -6.63 -8.71
CA LYS A 252 -11.43 -6.49 -9.03
C LYS A 252 -11.96 -5.09 -8.74
N LEU A 253 -11.50 -4.48 -7.64
CA LEU A 253 -11.81 -3.11 -7.30
C LEU A 253 -11.24 -2.13 -8.35
N LEU A 254 -9.95 -2.26 -8.70
CA LEU A 254 -9.24 -1.48 -9.74
C LEU A 254 -9.88 -1.61 -11.13
N MET A 255 -10.27 -2.82 -11.53
CA MET A 255 -10.99 -3.06 -12.80
C MET A 255 -12.38 -2.42 -12.85
N SER A 256 -13.01 -2.20 -11.69
CA SER A 256 -14.29 -1.51 -11.58
C SER A 256 -14.15 0.03 -11.51
N PHE A 257 -12.93 0.58 -11.40
CA PHE A 257 -12.67 1.98 -11.02
C PHE A 257 -12.54 3.00 -12.14
N ASN A 258 -12.77 2.63 -13.39
CA ASN A 258 -13.05 3.65 -14.41
C ASN A 258 -14.23 4.45 -13.88
N LEU A 259 -14.03 5.74 -13.59
CA LEU A 259 -15.11 6.70 -13.40
C LEU A 259 -15.88 6.58 -14.71
N PRO A 260 -17.03 5.87 -14.76
CA PRO A 260 -17.64 5.65 -16.05
C PRO A 260 -17.91 7.04 -16.61
N ASP A 261 -17.66 7.26 -17.90
CA ASP A 261 -18.19 8.45 -18.59
C ASP A 261 -19.73 8.59 -18.43
N GLN A 262 -20.36 7.61 -17.76
CA GLN A 262 -21.75 7.45 -17.40
C GLN A 262 -22.11 7.87 -15.96
N ILE A 263 -21.21 8.38 -15.11
CA ILE A 263 -21.64 8.90 -13.79
C ILE A 263 -22.58 10.08 -14.00
N GLN A 264 -23.81 9.93 -13.52
CA GLN A 264 -24.88 10.89 -13.78
C GLN A 264 -25.03 11.92 -12.66
N SER A 265 -24.47 11.64 -11.47
CA SER A 265 -24.55 12.55 -10.33
C SER A 265 -23.40 12.40 -9.32
N ALA A 266 -23.15 13.46 -8.54
CA ALA A 266 -22.22 13.42 -7.42
C ALA A 266 -22.67 12.43 -6.31
N SER A 267 -23.99 12.23 -6.16
CA SER A 267 -24.53 11.27 -5.20
C SER A 267 -24.18 9.82 -5.54
N GLU A 268 -24.08 9.48 -6.83
CA GLU A 268 -23.66 8.16 -7.28
C GLU A 268 -22.20 7.87 -6.90
N ILE A 269 -21.31 8.85 -7.09
CA ILE A 269 -19.91 8.76 -6.67
C ILE A 269 -19.82 8.55 -5.16
N GLN A 270 -20.52 9.37 -4.40
CA GLN A 270 -20.51 9.31 -2.95
C GLN A 270 -21.01 7.96 -2.44
N GLN A 271 -22.10 7.45 -3.00
CA GLN A 271 -22.66 6.15 -2.64
C GLN A 271 -21.67 5.03 -2.98
N ARG A 272 -21.07 5.06 -4.17
CA ARG A 272 -20.09 4.07 -4.60
C ARG A 272 -18.86 4.02 -3.69
N ILE A 273 -18.28 5.18 -3.36
CA ILE A 273 -17.18 5.28 -2.38
C ILE A 273 -17.61 4.70 -1.03
N THR A 274 -18.81 5.03 -0.57
CA THR A 274 -19.35 4.53 0.70
C THR A 274 -19.47 3.01 0.67
N ASP A 275 -19.97 2.43 -0.41
CA ASP A 275 -20.13 0.98 -0.55
C ASP A 275 -18.79 0.24 -0.54
N ILE A 276 -17.78 0.79 -1.23
CA ILE A 276 -16.41 0.26 -1.20
C ILE A 276 -15.88 0.26 0.23
N ILE A 277 -15.96 1.39 0.94
CA ILE A 277 -15.50 1.51 2.32
C ILE A 277 -16.25 0.52 3.24
N MET A 278 -17.56 0.34 3.05
CA MET A 278 -18.34 -0.61 3.82
C MET A 278 -17.92 -2.07 3.55
N GLU A 279 -17.59 -2.42 2.31
CA GLU A 279 -17.02 -3.73 1.95
C GLU A 279 -15.63 -3.93 2.58
N CYS A 280 -14.83 -2.87 2.65
CA CYS A 280 -13.56 -2.84 3.38
C CYS A 280 -13.75 -3.12 4.88
N VAL A 281 -14.73 -2.49 5.53
CA VAL A 281 -14.95 -2.72 6.96
C VAL A 281 -15.56 -4.11 7.23
N ARG A 282 -16.52 -4.55 6.42
CA ARG A 282 -17.20 -5.85 6.62
C ARG A 282 -16.23 -7.02 6.57
N ALA A 283 -15.36 -7.07 5.56
CA ALA A 283 -14.40 -8.16 5.47
C ALA A 283 -13.18 -7.97 6.40
N GLU A 284 -12.99 -6.81 7.06
CA GLU A 284 -12.11 -6.72 8.24
C GLU A 284 -12.76 -7.43 9.44
N ALA A 285 -14.02 -7.11 9.76
CA ALA A 285 -14.73 -7.71 10.89
C ALA A 285 -14.83 -9.24 10.81
N VAL A 286 -15.08 -9.80 9.62
CA VAL A 286 -15.09 -11.25 9.39
C VAL A 286 -13.71 -11.87 9.63
N ASN A 287 -12.64 -11.21 9.22
CA ASN A 287 -11.28 -11.70 9.42
C ASN A 287 -10.84 -11.62 10.88
N ASP A 288 -11.19 -10.56 11.60
CA ASP A 288 -10.90 -10.43 13.03
C ASP A 288 -11.67 -11.48 13.84
N MET A 289 -12.94 -11.73 13.52
CA MET A 289 -13.71 -12.83 14.12
C MET A 289 -13.05 -14.20 13.85
N ASN A 290 -12.60 -14.46 12.63
CA ASN A 290 -11.90 -15.69 12.28
C ASN A 290 -10.54 -15.80 12.99
N ALA A 291 -9.78 -14.71 13.10
CA ALA A 291 -8.50 -14.68 13.80
C ALA A 291 -8.70 -14.94 15.30
N ARG A 292 -9.69 -14.31 15.95
CA ARG A 292 -10.04 -14.57 17.35
C ARG A 292 -10.45 -16.02 17.58
N SER A 293 -11.28 -16.58 16.70
CA SER A 293 -11.66 -18.00 16.77
C SER A 293 -10.44 -18.92 16.68
N LYS A 294 -9.50 -18.65 15.76
CA LYS A 294 -8.24 -19.38 15.64
C LYS A 294 -7.36 -19.23 16.89
N ILE A 295 -7.28 -18.05 17.49
CA ILE A 295 -6.58 -17.86 18.76
C ILE A 295 -7.23 -18.67 19.89
N GLN A 296 -8.56 -18.73 19.97
CA GLN A 296 -9.23 -19.57 20.95
C GLN A 296 -8.93 -21.06 20.75
N MET A 297 -8.85 -21.53 19.50
CA MET A 297 -8.41 -22.89 19.18
C MET A 297 -6.95 -23.12 19.59
N ALA A 298 -6.05 -22.17 19.30
CA ALA A 298 -4.65 -22.25 19.68
C ALA A 298 -4.47 -22.25 21.21
N VAL A 299 -5.29 -21.50 21.95
CA VAL A 299 -5.31 -21.52 23.42
C VAL A 299 -5.74 -22.90 23.94
N ARG A 300 -6.76 -23.53 23.35
CA ARG A 300 -7.14 -24.90 23.71
C ARG A 300 -6.04 -25.90 23.42
N TYR A 301 -5.43 -25.81 22.24
CA TYR A 301 -4.28 -26.65 21.88
C TYR A 301 -3.15 -26.50 22.89
N ILE A 302 -2.79 -25.28 23.28
CA ILE A 302 -1.80 -25.02 24.32
C ILE A 302 -2.22 -25.65 25.65
N GLN A 303 -3.50 -25.57 26.03
CA GLN A 303 -4.00 -26.16 27.27
C GLN A 303 -3.93 -27.69 27.29
N GLU A 304 -4.09 -28.33 26.14
CA GLU A 304 -4.05 -29.79 26.00
C GLU A 304 -2.60 -30.30 25.87
N HIS A 305 -1.73 -29.53 25.21
CA HIS A 305 -0.37 -29.92 24.86
C HIS A 305 0.72 -29.15 25.63
N TYR A 306 0.38 -28.46 26.73
CA TYR A 306 1.32 -27.57 27.43
C TYR A 306 2.61 -28.25 27.87
N SER A 307 2.62 -29.56 28.10
CA SER A 307 3.80 -30.32 28.51
C SER A 307 4.78 -30.61 27.38
N GLU A 308 4.38 -30.36 26.13
CA GLU A 308 5.21 -30.55 24.95
C GLU A 308 6.05 -29.29 24.65
N ASP A 309 7.01 -29.41 23.74
CA ASP A 309 7.74 -28.26 23.21
C ASP A 309 6.92 -27.60 22.08
N ILE A 310 6.28 -26.48 22.40
CA ILE A 310 5.41 -25.76 21.47
C ILE A 310 6.18 -24.58 20.86
N ALA A 311 6.60 -24.73 19.61
CA ALA A 311 7.12 -23.63 18.82
C ALA A 311 5.98 -22.70 18.36
N ILE A 312 5.94 -21.48 18.91
CA ILE A 312 4.88 -20.49 18.61
C ILE A 312 4.79 -20.16 17.11
N ASN A 313 5.93 -20.14 16.41
CA ASN A 313 5.94 -19.89 14.97
C ASN A 313 5.22 -20.99 14.20
N ASP A 314 5.43 -22.25 14.57
CA ASP A 314 4.80 -23.39 13.92
C ASP A 314 3.31 -23.46 14.26
N LEU A 315 2.96 -23.15 15.52
CA LEU A 315 1.57 -23.01 15.94
C LEU A 315 0.86 -21.90 15.15
N ALA A 316 1.49 -20.76 14.92
CA ALA A 316 0.91 -19.69 14.10
C ALA A 316 0.66 -20.16 12.65
N MET A 317 1.65 -20.86 12.07
CA MET A 317 1.56 -21.37 10.70
C MET A 317 0.49 -22.45 10.54
N SER A 318 0.30 -23.33 11.53
CA SER A 318 -0.73 -24.39 11.46
C SER A 318 -2.17 -23.84 11.43
N TYR A 319 -2.39 -22.66 12.01
CA TYR A 319 -3.65 -21.92 11.90
C TYR A 319 -3.69 -20.93 10.72
N GLY A 320 -2.68 -20.95 9.84
CA GLY A 320 -2.58 -20.10 8.65
C GLY A 320 -2.40 -18.62 8.98
N MET A 321 -1.67 -18.30 10.06
CA MET A 321 -1.35 -16.94 10.48
C MET A 321 0.17 -16.71 10.40
N SER A 322 0.59 -15.48 10.07
CA SER A 322 2.00 -15.13 10.22
C SER A 322 2.35 -15.00 11.72
N PRO A 323 3.58 -15.31 12.15
CA PRO A 323 3.97 -15.28 13.56
C PRO A 323 3.74 -13.92 14.25
N ASN A 324 4.02 -12.82 13.53
CA ASN A 324 3.81 -11.47 14.04
C ASN A 324 2.32 -11.16 14.26
N TYR A 325 1.47 -11.56 13.32
CA TYR A 325 0.02 -11.36 13.41
C TYR A 325 -0.60 -12.26 14.48
N PHE A 326 -0.15 -13.50 14.59
CA PHE A 326 -0.56 -14.39 15.68
C PHE A 326 -0.20 -13.78 17.05
N SER A 327 1.03 -13.29 17.21
CA SER A 327 1.50 -12.71 18.47
C SER A 327 0.71 -11.45 18.89
N SER A 328 0.36 -10.58 17.94
CA SER A 328 -0.41 -9.37 18.23
C SER A 328 -1.84 -9.69 18.65
N ILE A 329 -2.53 -10.58 17.93
CA ILE A 329 -3.90 -10.98 18.25
C ILE A 329 -3.93 -11.82 19.54
N PHE A 330 -3.00 -12.77 19.72
CA PHE A 330 -2.91 -13.56 20.95
C PHE A 330 -2.77 -12.67 22.19
N LYS A 331 -1.91 -11.64 22.12
CA LYS A 331 -1.74 -10.68 23.21
C LYS A 331 -2.97 -9.80 23.43
N ALA A 332 -3.65 -9.39 22.37
CA ALA A 332 -4.90 -8.64 22.49
C ALA A 332 -6.00 -9.46 23.18
N GLU A 333 -6.13 -10.74 22.84
CA GLU A 333 -7.18 -11.61 23.39
C GLU A 333 -6.86 -12.12 24.81
N THR A 334 -5.60 -12.45 25.09
CA THR A 334 -5.20 -13.07 26.37
C THR A 334 -4.55 -12.08 27.35
N SER A 335 -4.32 -10.84 26.92
CA SER A 335 -3.51 -9.82 27.61
C SER A 335 -2.04 -10.23 27.86
N LYS A 336 -1.57 -11.34 27.28
CA LYS A 336 -0.25 -11.94 27.53
C LYS A 336 0.39 -12.41 26.22
N SER A 337 1.72 -12.46 26.17
CA SER A 337 2.38 -13.14 25.04
C SER A 337 2.13 -14.64 25.13
N ALA A 338 2.13 -15.34 23.99
CA ALA A 338 1.93 -16.80 23.97
C ALA A 338 2.98 -17.55 24.81
N VAL A 339 4.24 -17.10 24.77
CA VAL A 339 5.32 -17.66 25.59
C VAL A 339 5.05 -17.50 27.09
N ASN A 340 4.62 -16.31 27.52
CA ASN A 340 4.30 -16.07 28.93
C ASN A 340 3.07 -16.90 29.35
N TYR A 341 2.07 -17.00 28.47
CA TYR A 341 0.86 -17.80 28.71
C TYR A 341 1.20 -19.27 28.94
N ILE A 342 2.03 -19.88 28.08
CA ILE A 342 2.50 -21.26 28.23
C ILE A 342 3.27 -21.41 29.55
N THR A 343 4.19 -20.48 29.84
CA THR A 343 5.02 -20.54 31.04
C THR A 343 4.18 -20.51 32.32
N GLU A 344 3.23 -19.59 32.41
CA GLU A 344 2.31 -19.49 33.54
C GLU A 344 1.43 -20.74 33.67
N LEU A 345 0.95 -21.30 32.54
CA LEU A 345 0.17 -22.53 32.54
C LEU A 345 1.00 -23.71 33.06
N LYS A 346 2.24 -23.86 32.60
CA LYS A 346 3.18 -24.89 33.09
C LYS A 346 3.43 -24.74 34.60
N VAL A 347 3.66 -23.53 35.10
CA VAL A 347 3.88 -23.25 36.53
C VAL A 347 2.63 -23.55 37.34
N LYS A 348 1.44 -23.14 36.87
CA LYS A 348 0.17 -23.43 37.54
C LYS A 348 -0.06 -24.94 37.67
N LYS A 349 0.19 -25.69 36.60
CA LYS A 349 0.11 -27.16 36.60
C LYS A 349 1.14 -27.79 37.54
N ALA A 350 2.32 -27.20 37.66
CA ALA A 350 3.31 -27.62 38.64
C ALA A 350 2.84 -27.38 40.08
N GLN A 351 2.22 -26.24 40.38
CA GLN A 351 1.64 -25.95 41.70
C GLN A 351 0.57 -26.98 42.07
N GLU A 352 -0.36 -27.26 41.15
CA GLU A 352 -1.40 -28.28 41.33
C GLU A 352 -0.81 -29.66 41.64
N LEU A 353 0.28 -30.06 40.96
CA LEU A 353 0.97 -31.34 41.24
C LEU A 353 1.75 -31.32 42.56
N LEU A 354 2.32 -30.18 42.96
CA LEU A 354 3.06 -30.05 44.22
C LEU A 354 2.13 -30.17 45.42
N GLU A 355 0.91 -29.64 45.31
CA GLU A 355 -0.13 -29.66 46.35
C GLU A 355 -0.79 -31.05 46.45
N ASN A 356 -1.07 -31.70 45.31
CA ASN A 356 -1.95 -32.87 45.27
C ASN A 356 -1.23 -34.21 45.01
N SER A 357 0.11 -34.26 45.00
CA SER A 357 0.85 -35.50 44.73
C SER A 357 2.13 -35.69 45.55
N GLU A 358 2.60 -36.94 45.62
CA GLU A 358 3.88 -37.34 46.21
C GLU A 358 5.03 -37.39 45.19
N LEU A 359 4.81 -36.92 43.96
CA LEU A 359 5.83 -36.97 42.90
C LEU A 359 7.08 -36.18 43.30
N SER A 360 8.26 -36.60 42.84
CA SER A 360 9.48 -35.80 43.07
C SER A 360 9.41 -34.49 42.28
N VAL A 361 10.12 -33.46 42.74
CA VAL A 361 10.16 -32.16 42.02
C VAL A 361 10.75 -32.34 40.61
N VAL A 362 11.66 -33.29 40.42
CA VAL A 362 12.24 -33.64 39.12
C VAL A 362 11.18 -34.26 38.20
N ASP A 363 10.32 -35.15 38.72
CA ASP A 363 9.25 -35.75 37.93
C ASP A 363 8.17 -34.72 37.55
N ILE A 364 7.87 -33.79 38.45
CA ILE A 364 6.94 -32.68 38.18
C ILE A 364 7.51 -31.77 37.09
N ALA A 365 8.81 -31.44 37.14
CA ALA A 365 9.47 -30.66 36.09
C ALA A 365 9.30 -31.33 34.71
N LYS A 366 9.60 -32.64 34.63
CA LYS A 366 9.42 -33.41 33.38
C LYS A 366 7.96 -33.44 32.91
N ARG A 367 7.01 -33.72 33.81
CA ARG A 367 5.57 -33.75 33.49
C ARG A 367 4.99 -32.41 33.07
N THR A 368 5.63 -31.31 33.44
CA THR A 368 5.22 -29.96 33.04
C THR A 368 6.00 -29.44 31.83
N GLY A 369 6.78 -30.30 31.18
CA GLY A 369 7.46 -29.99 29.92
C GLY A 369 8.75 -29.21 30.09
N TYR A 370 9.47 -29.45 31.19
CA TYR A 370 10.84 -28.96 31.39
C TYR A 370 11.82 -30.14 31.40
N GLU A 371 12.74 -30.16 30.44
CA GLU A 371 13.82 -31.16 30.40
C GLU A 371 14.89 -30.88 31.44
N ASP A 372 15.25 -29.61 31.61
CA ASP A 372 16.21 -29.15 32.62
C ASP A 372 15.48 -28.75 33.92
N SER A 373 15.68 -29.56 34.96
CA SER A 373 15.14 -29.29 36.29
C SER A 373 15.66 -27.99 36.88
N GLN A 374 16.94 -27.62 36.68
CA GLN A 374 17.50 -26.36 37.19
C GLN A 374 16.84 -25.15 36.54
N TYR A 375 16.53 -25.23 35.25
CA TYR A 375 15.75 -24.20 34.56
C TYR A 375 14.33 -24.10 35.14
N PHE A 376 13.65 -25.22 35.35
CA PHE A 376 12.34 -25.25 36.03
C PHE A 376 12.38 -24.57 37.41
N PHE A 377 13.36 -24.88 38.25
CA PHE A 377 13.52 -24.24 39.57
C PHE A 377 13.60 -22.71 39.47
N ARG A 378 14.37 -22.19 38.50
CA ARG A 378 14.49 -20.74 38.27
C ARG A 378 13.18 -20.12 37.80
N VAL A 379 12.51 -20.75 36.84
CA VAL A 379 11.23 -20.26 36.29
C VAL A 379 10.13 -20.29 37.35
N PHE A 380 10.00 -21.39 38.09
CA PHE A 380 9.02 -21.54 39.16
C PHE A 380 9.23 -20.47 40.23
N LYS A 381 10.45 -20.35 40.77
CA LYS A 381 10.78 -19.33 41.78
C LYS A 381 10.55 -17.91 41.30
N LYS A 382 10.83 -17.62 40.03
CA LYS A 382 10.56 -16.30 39.44
C LYS A 382 9.06 -15.99 39.40
N HIS A 383 8.22 -16.98 39.15
CA HIS A 383 6.77 -16.79 39.06
C HIS A 383 6.04 -16.84 40.40
N THR A 384 6.48 -17.67 41.34
CA THR A 384 5.79 -17.89 42.63
C THR A 384 6.47 -17.19 43.81
N GLY A 385 7.72 -16.73 43.65
CA GLY A 385 8.55 -16.19 44.73
C GLY A 385 9.23 -17.24 45.60
N MET A 386 8.89 -18.53 45.44
CA MET A 386 9.34 -19.62 46.32
C MET A 386 9.95 -20.77 45.53
N THR A 387 10.78 -21.58 46.18
CA THR A 387 11.24 -22.84 45.56
C THR A 387 10.09 -23.84 45.48
N PRO A 388 10.06 -24.76 44.50
CA PRO A 388 9.04 -25.82 44.44
C PRO A 388 8.89 -26.61 45.74
N LEU A 389 10.01 -26.91 46.42
CA LEU A 389 10.02 -27.58 47.73
C LEU A 389 9.36 -26.72 48.81
N GLY A 390 9.78 -25.45 48.93
CA GLY A 390 9.19 -24.54 49.92
C GLY A 390 7.70 -24.30 49.65
N TYR A 391 7.29 -24.23 48.39
CA TYR A 391 5.88 -24.13 48.00
C TYR A 391 5.08 -25.37 48.43
N ARG A 392 5.64 -26.58 48.30
CA ARG A 392 5.01 -27.82 48.76
C ARG A 392 4.85 -27.86 50.28
N GLU A 393 5.90 -27.52 51.03
CA GLU A 393 5.86 -27.52 52.50
C GLU A 393 4.80 -26.56 53.07
N GLN A 394 4.58 -25.43 52.40
CA GLN A 394 3.60 -24.43 52.84
C GLN A 394 2.15 -24.79 52.49
N ASN A 395 1.92 -25.48 51.37
CA ASN A 395 0.57 -25.68 50.81
C ASN A 395 0.08 -27.14 50.88
N ARG A 396 0.87 -28.07 51.42
CA ARG A 396 0.37 -29.40 51.79
C ARG A 396 -0.57 -29.29 52.99
N MET A 397 -1.82 -29.72 52.81
CA MET A 397 -2.72 -30.03 53.92
C MET A 397 -2.47 -31.43 54.44
#